data_AF-Q4TFY6-F1
#
_entry.id   AF-Q4TFY6-F1
#
_cell.length_a   1.000
_cell.length_b   1.000
_cell.length_c   1.000
_cell.angle_alpha   90.00
_cell.angle_beta   90.00
_cell.angle_gamma   90.00
#
_symmetry.space_group_name_H-M   'P 1'
#
loop_
_entity.id
_entity.type
_entity.pdbx_description
1 polymer ?
#
loop_
_entity_poly.entity_id
_entity_poly.type
_entity_poly.pdbx_seq_one_letter_code
_entity_poly.pdbx_strand_id
1 'polypeptide(L)'
;MCGPEVDLQRVGNSVLDIEMVLKAWLQEQGGDGEQLHLLLPGDAAPVCIKCDVQERAISPALVHLSPGLGVTADGVRDFGPVGEGSANQRRMPPRLKAIKALRADGVCESLLFGLPLVLHPTACWQLDWDDMEANNKLFHALCHTLQNHDWYLLLLMEPARGAAASSSGVCSHYVLQPSSALSLLLKPVTSRELLLPCSLPPPAPSPAPDATHTVQV
;
A
#
# COMPACT_ATOMS: atom_id res chain seq x y z
N MET A 1 -8.14 -35.21 -1.63
CA MET A 1 -7.28 -34.99 -0.45
C MET A 1 -6.01 -34.34 -0.97
N CYS A 2 -5.95 -33.01 -1.03
CA CYS A 2 -4.71 -32.33 -1.39
C CYS A 2 -3.93 -32.11 -0.10
N GLY A 3 -2.86 -32.87 0.09
CA GLY A 3 -1.86 -32.53 1.11
C GLY A 3 -1.21 -31.20 0.76
N PRO A 4 -0.52 -30.55 1.71
CA PRO A 4 0.27 -29.36 1.41
C PRO A 4 1.23 -29.70 0.27
N GLU A 5 1.16 -28.91 -0.81
CA GLU A 5 2.09 -29.02 -1.92
C GLU A 5 3.47 -28.65 -1.40
N VAL A 6 4.33 -29.66 -1.24
CA VAL A 6 5.71 -29.47 -0.78
C VAL A 6 6.56 -29.27 -2.02
N ASP A 7 6.93 -28.02 -2.28
CA ASP A 7 7.92 -27.71 -3.32
C ASP A 7 9.33 -28.07 -2.81
N LEU A 8 10.07 -28.83 -3.62
CA LEU A 8 11.42 -29.28 -3.31
C LEU A 8 12.42 -28.57 -4.22
N GLN A 9 13.07 -27.54 -3.70
CA GLN A 9 14.16 -26.86 -4.42
C GLN A 9 15.54 -27.39 -4.00
N ARG A 10 16.36 -27.73 -4.99
CA ARG A 10 17.76 -28.09 -4.80
C ARG A 10 18.61 -26.82 -4.84
N VAL A 11 19.14 -26.43 -3.68
CA VAL A 11 19.95 -25.21 -3.53
C VAL A 11 21.43 -25.57 -3.45
N GLY A 12 22.29 -24.70 -3.97
CA GLY A 12 23.74 -24.84 -3.82
C GLY A 12 24.17 -24.78 -2.35
N ASN A 13 25.32 -25.39 -2.02
CA ASN A 13 25.87 -25.38 -0.66
C ASN A 13 26.66 -24.07 -0.39
N SER A 14 26.00 -22.94 -0.60
CA SER A 14 26.55 -21.63 -0.25
C SER A 14 25.48 -20.77 0.44
N VAL A 15 25.94 -19.87 1.31
CA VAL A 15 25.04 -18.94 2.01
C VAL A 15 24.28 -18.06 1.00
N LEU A 16 24.96 -17.62 -0.06
CA LEU A 16 24.37 -16.79 -1.11
C LEU A 16 23.25 -17.51 -1.86
N ASP A 17 23.44 -18.79 -2.19
CA ASP A 17 22.41 -19.58 -2.89
C ASP A 17 21.16 -19.75 -2.05
N ILE A 18 21.34 -20.07 -0.75
CA ILE A 18 20.23 -20.19 0.21
C ILE A 18 19.53 -18.83 0.39
N GLU A 19 20.29 -17.76 0.52
CA GLU A 19 19.76 -16.40 0.67
C GLU A 19 18.93 -15.98 -0.54
N MET A 20 19.42 -16.23 -1.77
CA MET A 20 18.69 -15.88 -2.99
C MET A 20 17.39 -16.68 -3.13
N VAL A 21 17.42 -17.99 -2.82
CA VAL A 21 16.21 -18.82 -2.87
C VAL A 21 15.17 -18.36 -1.85
N LEU A 22 15.58 -18.09 -0.61
CA LEU A 22 14.67 -17.56 0.41
C LEU A 22 14.11 -16.18 0.03
N LYS A 23 14.94 -15.30 -0.54
CA LYS A 23 14.49 -13.99 -1.04
C LYS A 23 13.47 -14.13 -2.17
N ALA A 24 13.75 -15.00 -3.14
CA ALA A 24 12.84 -15.27 -4.24
C ALA A 24 11.50 -15.82 -3.70
N TRP A 25 11.55 -16.82 -2.81
CA TRP A 25 10.34 -17.38 -2.19
C TRP A 25 9.52 -16.35 -1.37
N LEU A 26 10.19 -15.44 -0.65
CA LEU A 26 9.51 -14.36 0.07
C LEU A 26 8.86 -13.32 -0.88
N GLN A 27 9.41 -13.14 -2.08
CA GLN A 27 8.92 -12.20 -3.09
C GLN A 27 7.84 -12.82 -4.00
N GLU A 28 7.95 -14.12 -4.29
CA GLU A 28 7.03 -14.95 -5.08
C GLU A 28 5.77 -15.29 -4.27
N GLN A 29 5.11 -14.27 -3.73
CA GLN A 29 3.75 -14.36 -3.17
C GLN A 29 2.74 -13.72 -4.13
N GLY A 30 2.96 -13.92 -5.43
CA GLY A 30 1.99 -13.57 -6.47
C GLY A 30 0.72 -14.36 -6.20
N GLY A 31 -0.33 -13.67 -5.74
CA GLY A 31 -1.55 -14.33 -5.32
C GLY A 31 -2.26 -15.01 -6.50
N ASP A 32 -2.94 -16.12 -6.22
CA ASP A 32 -3.94 -16.73 -7.11
C ASP A 32 -5.13 -15.80 -7.44
N GLY A 33 -5.15 -14.57 -6.90
CA GLY A 33 -6.21 -13.61 -7.05
C GLY A 33 -5.75 -12.16 -6.80
N GLU A 34 -6.53 -11.24 -7.36
CA GLU A 34 -6.36 -9.79 -7.21
C GLU A 34 -6.40 -9.38 -5.72
N GLN A 35 -5.44 -8.59 -5.26
CA GLN A 35 -5.32 -8.24 -3.83
C GLN A 35 -5.93 -6.88 -3.47
N LEU A 36 -5.97 -5.93 -4.40
CA LEU A 36 -6.46 -4.58 -4.17
C LEU A 36 -7.00 -3.94 -5.45
N HIS A 37 -8.12 -3.21 -5.34
CA HIS A 37 -8.66 -2.42 -6.44
C HIS A 37 -8.54 -0.92 -6.16
N LEU A 38 -7.85 -0.20 -7.03
CA LEU A 38 -7.76 1.25 -7.02
C LEU A 38 -8.82 1.83 -7.96
N LEU A 39 -9.71 2.67 -7.42
CA LEU A 39 -10.77 3.33 -8.18
C LEU A 39 -10.41 4.79 -8.42
N LEU A 40 -10.21 5.15 -9.68
CA LEU A 40 -10.01 6.52 -10.11
C LEU A 40 -11.35 7.15 -10.53
N PRO A 41 -11.55 8.46 -10.28
CA PRO A 41 -12.70 9.17 -10.83
C PRO A 41 -12.62 9.19 -12.36
N GLY A 42 -13.74 8.96 -13.03
CA GLY A 42 -13.86 9.06 -14.48
C GLY A 42 -15.19 9.68 -14.88
N ASP A 43 -15.26 10.30 -16.06
CA ASP A 43 -16.40 11.12 -16.49
C ASP A 43 -17.70 10.31 -16.69
N ALA A 44 -17.60 9.06 -17.12
CA ALA A 44 -18.75 8.18 -17.36
C ALA A 44 -18.85 7.05 -16.32
N ALA A 45 -17.70 6.49 -15.92
CA ALA A 45 -17.61 5.42 -14.94
C ALA A 45 -16.25 5.49 -14.21
N PRO A 46 -16.17 5.03 -12.95
CA PRO A 46 -14.90 4.95 -12.26
C PRO A 46 -13.97 3.95 -12.96
N VAL A 47 -12.73 4.35 -13.21
CA VAL A 47 -11.69 3.47 -13.77
C VAL A 47 -11.14 2.61 -12.64
N CYS A 48 -11.14 1.29 -12.81
CA CYS A 48 -10.63 0.35 -11.82
C CYS A 48 -9.26 -0.18 -12.26
N ILE A 49 -8.25 0.00 -11.41
CA ILE A 49 -6.91 -0.56 -11.61
C ILE A 49 -6.70 -1.66 -10.57
N LYS A 50 -6.42 -2.87 -11.05
CA LYS A 50 -6.22 -4.07 -10.23
C LYS A 50 -4.74 -4.20 -9.86
N CYS A 51 -4.48 -4.28 -8.57
CA CYS A 51 -3.14 -4.25 -8.02
C CYS A 51 -2.87 -5.47 -7.15
N ASP A 52 -1.61 -5.89 -7.14
CA ASP A 52 -1.05 -6.74 -6.09
C ASP A 52 -0.30 -5.86 -5.09
N VAL A 53 -0.26 -6.32 -3.84
CA VAL A 53 0.28 -5.59 -2.69
C VAL A 53 1.48 -6.35 -2.14
N GLN A 54 2.62 -5.67 -2.06
CA GLN A 54 3.87 -6.23 -1.57
C GLN A 54 4.37 -5.47 -0.35
N GLU A 55 4.69 -6.19 0.73
CA GLU A 55 5.42 -5.64 1.87
C GLU A 55 6.91 -5.52 1.53
N ARG A 56 7.52 -4.37 1.86
CA ARG A 56 8.97 -4.15 1.66
C ARG A 56 9.80 -4.37 2.91
N ALA A 57 9.17 -4.38 4.08
CA ALA A 57 9.83 -4.54 5.35
C ALA A 57 9.01 -5.49 6.21
N ILE A 58 9.70 -6.43 6.85
CA ILE A 58 9.10 -7.26 7.89
C ILE A 58 8.80 -6.33 9.07
N SER A 59 7.58 -6.38 9.61
CA SER A 59 7.26 -5.61 10.81
C SER A 59 8.22 -5.98 11.94
N PRO A 60 8.96 -5.01 12.51
CA PRO A 60 9.83 -5.27 13.64
C PRO A 60 9.09 -5.88 14.84
N ALA A 61 7.79 -5.60 14.97
CA ALA A 61 6.94 -6.18 16.00
C ALA A 61 6.72 -7.70 15.83
N LEU A 62 6.90 -8.24 14.62
CA LEU A 62 6.82 -9.69 14.35
C LEU A 62 8.14 -10.42 14.64
N VAL A 63 9.26 -9.69 14.72
CA VAL A 63 10.59 -10.26 14.99
C VAL A 63 10.73 -10.62 16.47
N HIS A 64 10.03 -9.89 17.34
CA HIS A 64 9.86 -10.26 18.74
C HIS A 64 8.50 -10.96 18.89
N LEU A 65 8.48 -12.20 19.39
CA LEU A 65 7.26 -12.99 19.68
C LEU A 65 6.43 -12.41 20.85
N SER A 66 6.30 -11.09 20.93
CA SER A 66 5.48 -10.42 21.93
C SER A 66 4.00 -10.57 21.55
N PRO A 67 3.13 -11.04 22.47
CA PRO A 67 1.70 -11.17 22.20
C PRO A 67 1.15 -9.80 21.82
N GLY A 68 0.54 -9.71 20.64
CA GLY A 68 0.07 -8.48 20.02
C GLY A 68 -0.74 -7.60 20.98
N LEU A 69 -0.19 -6.44 21.30
CA LEU A 69 -0.87 -5.39 22.04
C LEU A 69 -0.93 -4.15 21.16
N GLY A 70 -2.00 -4.04 20.36
CA GLY A 70 -2.30 -2.83 19.60
C GLY A 70 -2.97 -3.11 18.27
N VAL A 71 -3.88 -2.21 17.87
CA VAL A 71 -4.30 -2.05 16.47
C VAL A 71 -3.07 -1.50 15.74
N THR A 72 -2.28 -2.37 15.14
CA THR A 72 -1.13 -1.97 14.33
C THR A 72 -1.62 -1.76 12.91
N ALA A 73 -1.35 -0.60 12.32
CA ALA A 73 -1.45 -0.43 10.86
C ALA A 73 -0.24 -1.11 10.20
N ASP A 74 -0.11 -2.40 10.49
CA ASP A 74 1.04 -3.23 10.13
C ASP A 74 0.63 -4.15 8.99
N GLY A 75 0.84 -3.63 7.78
CA GLY A 75 1.04 -4.44 6.59
C GLY A 75 -0.21 -4.86 5.84
N VAL A 76 -0.02 -5.80 4.91
CA VAL A 76 -1.05 -6.37 4.01
C VAL A 76 -2.23 -6.96 4.79
N ARG A 77 -2.04 -7.27 6.08
CA ARG A 77 -3.06 -7.80 6.97
C ARG A 77 -4.20 -6.82 7.26
N ASP A 78 -3.99 -5.51 7.10
CA ASP A 78 -5.08 -4.50 7.15
C ASP A 78 -6.04 -4.61 5.96
N PHE A 79 -5.57 -5.20 4.85
CA PHE A 79 -6.36 -5.55 3.66
C PHE A 79 -6.89 -6.99 3.74
N GLY A 80 -6.42 -7.77 4.72
CA GLY A 80 -6.92 -9.09 5.07
C GLY A 80 -7.97 -9.03 6.18
N PRO A 81 -8.84 -10.04 6.29
CA PRO A 81 -9.82 -10.06 7.37
C PRO A 81 -9.17 -10.31 8.73
N VAL A 82 -9.57 -9.53 9.74
CA VAL A 82 -9.51 -9.97 11.14
C VAL A 82 -10.58 -11.04 11.31
N GLY A 83 -10.19 -12.31 11.22
CA GLY A 83 -11.07 -13.46 11.49
C GLY A 83 -10.80 -14.64 10.58
N GLU A 84 -10.24 -15.71 11.16
CA GLU A 84 -10.18 -17.04 10.57
C GLU A 84 -11.60 -17.50 10.20
N GLY A 85 -11.90 -17.57 8.91
CA GLY A 85 -13.25 -17.88 8.45
C GLY A 85 -13.31 -18.30 6.99
N SER A 86 -13.21 -19.61 6.78
CA SER A 86 -13.66 -20.39 5.62
C SER A 86 -13.02 -20.10 4.24
N ALA A 87 -12.18 -21.04 3.79
CA ALA A 87 -11.38 -21.03 2.57
C ALA A 87 -12.17 -21.14 1.23
N ASN A 88 -13.49 -20.98 1.20
CA ASN A 88 -14.31 -21.31 0.01
C ASN A 88 -15.23 -20.19 -0.51
N GLN A 89 -15.08 -18.94 -0.06
CA GLN A 89 -15.74 -17.80 -0.73
C GLN A 89 -14.67 -16.94 -1.40
N ARG A 90 -14.75 -16.79 -2.73
CA ARG A 90 -13.99 -15.78 -3.48
C ARG A 90 -14.38 -14.42 -2.91
N ARG A 91 -13.57 -13.91 -1.99
CA ARG A 91 -13.82 -12.66 -1.30
C ARG A 91 -13.46 -11.53 -2.25
N MET A 92 -14.34 -10.52 -2.36
CA MET A 92 -14.07 -9.38 -3.22
C MET A 92 -12.87 -8.59 -2.66
N PRO A 93 -11.90 -8.20 -3.50
CA PRO A 93 -10.74 -7.43 -3.03
C PRO A 93 -11.16 -6.10 -2.41
N PRO A 94 -10.44 -5.59 -1.40
CA PRO A 94 -10.68 -4.26 -0.86
C PRO A 94 -10.52 -3.19 -1.97
N ARG A 95 -11.35 -2.15 -1.87
CA ARG A 95 -11.40 -1.07 -2.87
C ARG A 95 -10.97 0.25 -2.24
N LEU A 96 -9.97 0.88 -2.82
CA LEU A 96 -9.50 2.22 -2.45
C LEU A 96 -9.94 3.21 -3.52
N LYS A 97 -10.72 4.20 -3.13
CA LYS A 97 -11.22 5.23 -4.03
C LYS A 97 -10.35 6.47 -3.94
N ALA A 98 -9.83 6.94 -5.07
CA ALA A 98 -9.17 8.23 -5.15
C ALA A 98 -10.20 9.34 -4.95
N ILE A 99 -9.99 10.14 -3.90
CA ILE A 99 -10.87 11.26 -3.54
C ILE A 99 -10.25 12.61 -3.89
N LYS A 100 -8.92 12.71 -3.94
CA LYS A 100 -8.24 13.98 -4.24
C LYS A 100 -6.81 13.76 -4.75
N ALA A 101 -6.36 14.60 -5.68
CA ALA A 101 -4.95 14.76 -6.01
C ALA A 101 -4.32 15.84 -5.13
N LEU A 102 -3.15 15.54 -4.56
CA LEU A 102 -2.37 16.41 -3.68
C LEU A 102 -1.03 16.71 -4.36
N ARG A 103 -0.47 17.89 -4.15
CA ARG A 103 0.93 18.14 -4.54
C ARG A 103 1.87 17.43 -3.57
N ALA A 104 2.96 16.88 -4.09
CA ALA A 104 3.94 16.13 -3.31
C ALA A 104 4.57 16.96 -2.19
N ASP A 105 4.82 18.25 -2.43
CA ASP A 105 5.35 19.21 -1.46
C ASP A 105 4.35 19.62 -0.37
N GLY A 106 3.05 19.32 -0.55
CA GLY A 106 1.99 19.65 0.39
C GLY A 106 1.70 18.59 1.44
N VAL A 107 2.32 17.41 1.36
CA VAL A 107 2.08 16.29 2.29
C VAL A 107 3.16 16.23 3.34
N CYS A 108 2.77 16.39 4.61
CA CYS A 108 3.68 16.29 5.73
C CYS A 108 3.88 14.82 6.13
N GLU A 109 5.12 14.31 6.04
CA GLU A 109 5.44 12.92 6.40
C GLU A 109 5.13 12.58 7.87
N SER A 110 5.03 13.56 8.77
CA SER A 110 4.61 13.32 10.17
C SER A 110 3.14 12.88 10.31
N LEU A 111 2.34 13.06 9.27
CA LEU A 111 0.94 12.59 9.20
C LEU A 111 0.83 11.22 8.53
N LEU A 112 1.95 10.62 8.10
CA LEU A 112 2.01 9.28 7.55
C LEU A 112 2.61 8.36 8.62
N PHE A 113 2.10 7.14 8.72
CA PHE A 113 2.54 6.18 9.72
C PHE A 113 2.52 4.76 9.16
N GLY A 114 2.86 3.76 9.99
CA GLY A 114 2.82 2.36 9.61
C GLY A 114 3.88 1.95 8.59
N LEU A 115 3.80 0.70 8.14
CA LEU A 115 4.72 0.15 7.14
C LEU A 115 4.21 0.48 5.73
N PRO A 116 5.08 1.03 4.86
CA PRO A 116 4.67 1.35 3.50
C PRO A 116 4.48 0.07 2.68
N LEU A 117 3.43 0.05 1.88
CA LEU A 117 3.09 -1.05 0.98
C LEU A 117 3.39 -0.66 -0.47
N VAL A 118 3.95 -1.58 -1.24
CA VAL A 118 4.21 -1.34 -2.67
C VAL A 118 3.15 -2.03 -3.50
N LEU A 119 2.48 -1.24 -4.33
CA LEU A 119 1.53 -1.72 -5.31
C LEU A 119 2.22 -1.94 -6.65
N HIS A 120 1.86 -3.05 -7.27
CA HIS A 120 2.22 -3.42 -8.63
C HIS A 120 0.94 -3.72 -9.43
N PRO A 121 0.96 -3.62 -10.77
CA PRO A 121 -0.14 -4.14 -11.58
C PRO A 121 -0.30 -5.63 -11.27
N THR A 122 -1.54 -6.09 -11.16
CA THR A 122 -1.79 -7.49 -10.78
C THR A 122 -1.22 -8.47 -11.80
N ALA A 123 -0.60 -9.54 -11.28
CA ALA A 123 -0.14 -10.69 -12.06
C ALA A 123 -1.16 -11.84 -12.07
N CYS A 124 -2.39 -11.60 -11.60
CA CYS A 124 -3.43 -12.62 -11.46
C CYS A 124 -3.74 -13.30 -12.81
N TRP A 125 -3.47 -14.61 -12.88
CA TRP A 125 -3.69 -15.43 -14.07
C TRP A 125 -5.17 -15.65 -14.42
N GLN A 126 -6.10 -15.34 -13.51
CA GLN A 126 -7.54 -15.48 -13.75
C GLN A 126 -8.11 -14.37 -14.65
N LEU A 127 -7.31 -13.35 -14.95
CA LEU A 127 -7.64 -12.30 -15.90
C LEU A 127 -7.36 -12.76 -17.32
N ASP A 128 -8.20 -12.33 -18.25
CA ASP A 128 -7.90 -12.46 -19.67
C ASP A 128 -6.66 -11.62 -20.02
N TRP A 129 -5.84 -12.10 -20.96
CA TRP A 129 -4.59 -11.44 -21.34
C TRP A 129 -4.78 -9.98 -21.79
N ASP A 130 -5.85 -9.70 -22.53
CA ASP A 130 -6.17 -8.34 -22.98
C ASP A 130 -6.50 -7.41 -21.81
N ASP A 131 -7.25 -7.91 -20.81
CA ASP A 131 -7.59 -7.17 -19.59
C ASP A 131 -6.34 -6.92 -18.73
N MET A 132 -5.47 -7.93 -18.63
CA MET A 132 -4.20 -7.82 -17.90
C MET A 132 -3.30 -6.76 -18.53
N GLU A 133 -3.15 -6.77 -19.85
CA GLU A 133 -2.35 -5.81 -20.60
C GLU A 133 -2.95 -4.39 -20.54
N ALA A 134 -4.27 -4.26 -20.64
CA ALA A 134 -4.96 -2.97 -20.45
C ALA A 134 -4.77 -2.43 -19.03
N ASN A 135 -4.91 -3.27 -18.01
CA ASN A 135 -4.66 -2.92 -16.62
C ASN A 135 -3.21 -2.47 -16.39
N ASN A 136 -2.25 -3.18 -16.96
CA ASN A 136 -0.83 -2.85 -16.89
C ASN A 136 -0.53 -1.47 -17.52
N LYS A 137 -1.08 -1.21 -18.71
CA LYS A 137 -0.97 0.10 -19.37
C LYS A 137 -1.57 1.22 -18.53
N LEU A 138 -2.75 1.00 -17.95
CA LEU A 138 -3.41 1.99 -17.08
C LEU A 138 -2.59 2.27 -15.81
N PHE A 139 -2.05 1.23 -15.18
CA PHE A 139 -1.20 1.36 -14.00
C PHE A 139 0.05 2.19 -14.30
N HIS A 140 0.75 1.90 -15.40
CA HIS A 140 1.93 2.66 -15.80
C HIS A 140 1.60 4.10 -16.21
N ALA A 141 0.50 4.32 -16.92
CA ALA A 141 0.03 5.66 -17.26
C ALA A 141 -0.27 6.48 -16.00
N LEU A 142 -0.89 5.88 -14.98
CA LEU A 142 -1.10 6.51 -13.68
C LEU A 142 0.24 6.88 -13.01
N CYS A 143 1.20 5.95 -12.95
CA CYS A 143 2.51 6.20 -12.37
C CYS A 143 3.19 7.41 -13.03
N HIS A 144 3.25 7.43 -14.36
CA HIS A 144 3.86 8.52 -15.11
C HIS A 144 3.12 9.85 -14.90
N THR A 145 1.79 9.84 -14.88
CA THR A 145 0.99 11.05 -14.68
C THR A 145 1.28 11.66 -13.30
N LEU A 146 1.31 10.84 -12.25
CA LEU A 146 1.60 11.31 -10.90
C LEU A 146 3.03 11.83 -10.76
N GLN A 147 4.02 11.18 -11.39
CA GLN A 147 5.42 11.64 -11.37
C GLN A 147 5.60 12.96 -12.11
N ASN A 148 5.08 13.06 -13.33
CA ASN A 148 5.27 14.23 -14.18
C ASN A 148 4.66 15.51 -13.60
N HIS A 149 3.65 15.37 -12.74
CA HIS A 149 2.96 16.48 -12.10
C HIS A 149 3.33 16.68 -10.63
N ASP A 150 4.27 15.91 -10.08
CA ASP A 150 4.60 15.87 -8.65
C ASP A 150 3.34 15.74 -7.78
N TRP A 151 2.47 14.79 -8.14
CA TRP A 151 1.20 14.54 -7.48
C TRP A 151 1.18 13.24 -6.71
N TYR A 152 0.50 13.28 -5.57
CA TYR A 152 0.07 12.12 -4.80
C TYR A 152 -1.46 11.99 -4.88
N LEU A 153 -1.99 10.80 -4.67
CA LEU A 153 -3.43 10.60 -4.53
C LEU A 153 -3.81 10.34 -3.08
N LEU A 154 -4.78 11.09 -2.58
CA LEU A 154 -5.50 10.76 -1.36
C LEU A 154 -6.59 9.75 -1.69
N LEU A 155 -6.54 8.61 -1.02
CA LEU A 155 -7.45 7.49 -1.19
C LEU A 155 -8.30 7.30 0.06
N LEU A 156 -9.53 6.84 -0.14
CA LEU A 156 -10.46 6.44 0.90
C LEU A 156 -10.82 4.96 0.71
N MET A 157 -10.73 4.17 1.77
CA MET A 157 -11.17 2.78 1.76
C MET A 157 -12.70 2.69 1.69
N GLU A 158 -13.22 1.94 0.71
CA GLU A 158 -14.66 1.66 0.65
C GLU A 158 -15.02 0.63 1.74
N PRO A 159 -16.10 0.86 2.51
CA PRO A 159 -16.57 -0.11 3.48
C PRO A 159 -17.00 -1.40 2.77
N ALA A 160 -16.64 -2.55 3.34
CA ALA A 160 -17.07 -3.84 2.81
C ALA A 160 -18.61 -3.90 2.75
N ARG A 161 -19.15 -4.29 1.59
CA ARG A 161 -20.60 -4.38 1.37
C ARG A 161 -21.23 -5.31 2.42
N GLY A 162 -22.09 -4.76 3.28
CA GLY A 162 -22.78 -5.51 4.34
C GLY A 162 -22.12 -5.46 5.72
N ALA A 163 -20.99 -4.77 5.89
CA ALA A 163 -20.42 -4.50 7.20
C ALA A 163 -21.19 -3.36 7.89
N ALA A 164 -21.54 -3.54 9.17
CA ALA A 164 -22.07 -2.47 10.00
C ALA A 164 -21.05 -1.33 10.10
N ALA A 165 -21.50 -0.08 10.09
CA ALA A 165 -20.65 1.12 10.12
C ALA A 165 -19.68 1.19 11.32
N SER A 166 -19.84 0.31 12.33
CA SER A 166 -19.05 0.24 13.55
C SER A 166 -17.77 -0.61 13.46
N SER A 167 -17.46 -1.24 12.34
CA SER A 167 -16.24 -2.05 12.18
C SER A 167 -15.19 -1.44 11.24
N SER A 168 -15.37 -0.18 10.82
CA SER A 168 -14.32 0.52 10.06
C SER A 168 -13.13 0.69 11.00
N GLY A 169 -11.97 0.12 10.62
CA GLY A 169 -10.73 0.35 11.35
C GLY A 169 -10.45 1.85 11.51
N VAL A 170 -9.60 2.17 12.48
CA VAL A 170 -9.23 3.55 12.84
C VAL A 170 -8.60 4.30 11.66
N CYS A 171 -8.07 3.58 10.66
CA CYS A 171 -7.51 4.14 9.44
C CYS A 171 -8.39 3.84 8.22
N SER A 172 -8.95 4.90 7.61
CA SER A 172 -9.72 4.82 6.35
C SER A 172 -9.05 5.54 5.19
N HIS A 173 -8.02 6.35 5.45
CA HIS A 173 -7.38 7.22 4.47
C HIS A 173 -5.96 6.77 4.19
N TYR A 174 -5.57 6.82 2.93
CA TYR A 174 -4.24 6.44 2.46
C TYR A 174 -3.71 7.47 1.48
N VAL A 175 -2.40 7.65 1.44
CA VAL A 175 -1.70 8.41 0.41
C VAL A 175 -0.99 7.44 -0.52
N LEU A 176 -1.17 7.66 -1.81
CA LEU A 176 -0.52 6.93 -2.89
C LEU A 176 0.54 7.82 -3.54
N GLN A 177 1.80 7.41 -3.42
CA GLN A 177 2.96 8.13 -3.95
C GLN A 177 3.56 7.32 -5.09
N PRO A 178 3.87 7.92 -6.26
CA PRO A 178 4.54 7.17 -7.30
C PRO A 178 6.03 6.96 -6.99
N SER A 179 6.59 5.85 -7.47
CA SER A 179 8.01 5.50 -7.37
C SER A 179 8.68 5.53 -8.74
N SER A 180 9.98 5.85 -8.78
CA SER A 180 10.80 5.82 -10.00
C SER A 180 10.88 4.44 -10.67
N ALA A 181 10.57 3.37 -9.93
CA ALA A 181 10.55 2.00 -10.42
C ALA A 181 9.20 1.57 -11.05
N LEU A 182 8.36 2.52 -11.47
CA LEU A 182 7.01 2.27 -12.01
C LEU A 182 6.12 1.45 -11.06
N SER A 183 6.27 1.67 -9.76
CA SER A 183 5.40 1.14 -8.71
C SER A 183 4.76 2.28 -7.93
N LEU A 184 3.73 1.97 -7.14
CA LEU A 184 3.06 2.96 -6.30
C LEU A 184 3.24 2.59 -4.83
N LEU A 185 3.58 3.56 -4.00
CA LEU A 185 3.75 3.41 -2.57
C LEU A 185 2.47 3.84 -1.86
N LEU A 186 1.86 2.94 -1.12
CA LEU A 186 0.68 3.17 -0.33
C LEU A 186 1.07 3.34 1.14
N LYS A 187 0.69 4.47 1.74
CA LYS A 187 0.94 4.79 3.15
C LYS A 187 -0.37 5.17 3.85
N PRO A 188 -0.67 4.66 5.05
CA PRO A 188 -1.83 5.10 5.82
C PRO A 188 -1.63 6.54 6.33
N VAL A 189 -2.73 7.27 6.43
CA VAL A 189 -2.76 8.66 6.90
C VAL A 189 -3.34 8.72 8.29
N THR A 190 -2.65 9.42 9.19
CA THR A 190 -3.08 9.62 10.56
C THR A 190 -4.40 10.39 10.58
N SER A 191 -5.43 9.74 11.11
CA SER A 191 -6.74 10.33 11.34
C SER A 191 -6.74 11.14 12.65
N ARG A 192 -7.77 11.98 12.84
CA ARG A 192 -7.82 12.93 13.97
C ARG A 192 -7.77 12.22 15.33
N GLU A 193 -8.37 11.04 15.41
CA GLU A 193 -8.43 10.19 16.59
C GLU A 193 -7.08 9.57 16.98
N LEU A 194 -6.10 9.57 16.08
CA LEU A 194 -4.73 9.14 16.33
C LEU A 194 -3.77 10.30 16.63
N LEU A 195 -4.23 11.55 16.46
CA LEU A 195 -3.41 12.72 16.75
C LEU A 195 -3.45 13.05 18.25
N LEU A 196 -2.27 13.11 18.85
CA LEU A 196 -2.13 13.65 20.20
C LEU A 196 -2.46 15.16 20.19
N PRO A 197 -2.88 15.74 21.32
CA PRO A 197 -3.04 17.18 21.45
C PRO A 197 -1.71 17.90 21.18
N CYS A 198 -1.67 18.73 20.13
CA CYS A 198 -0.49 19.50 19.74
C CYS A 198 -0.79 21.00 19.75
N SER A 199 0.05 21.80 20.40
CA SER A 199 0.07 23.26 20.26
C SER A 199 0.92 23.61 19.04
N LEU A 200 0.34 23.67 17.85
CA LEU A 200 1.08 24.08 16.65
C LEU A 200 1.42 25.57 16.77
N PRO A 201 2.71 25.97 16.71
CA PRO A 201 3.05 27.37 16.65
C PRO A 201 2.48 27.99 15.36
N PRO A 202 2.15 29.29 15.38
CA PRO A 202 1.71 29.97 14.16
C PRO A 202 2.78 29.88 13.07
N PRO A 203 2.39 29.91 11.78
CA PRO A 203 3.34 29.88 10.67
C PRO A 203 4.39 30.97 10.87
N ALA A 204 5.67 30.55 10.93
CA ALA A 204 6.77 31.46 11.18
C ALA A 204 6.88 32.48 10.03
N PRO A 205 7.24 33.75 10.32
CA PRO A 205 7.60 34.70 9.28
C PRO A 205 8.80 34.18 8.48
N SER A 206 8.91 34.60 7.21
CA SER A 206 10.05 34.23 6.35
C SER A 206 11.37 34.48 7.09
N PRO A 207 12.32 33.54 7.04
CA PRO A 207 13.60 33.69 7.75
C PRO A 207 14.31 34.96 7.31
N ALA A 208 15.03 35.59 8.24
CA ALA A 208 15.83 36.77 7.92
C ALA A 208 16.86 36.40 6.82
N PRO A 209 17.07 37.28 5.82
CA PRO A 209 17.95 36.99 4.69
C PRO A 209 19.37 36.60 5.15
N ASP A 210 19.88 37.22 6.20
CA ASP A 210 21.21 36.93 6.78
C ASP A 210 21.34 35.48 7.31
N ALA A 211 20.25 34.94 7.87
CA ALA A 211 20.22 33.54 8.33
C ALA A 211 20.20 32.57 7.15
N THR A 212 19.53 32.92 6.05
CA THR A 212 19.50 32.08 4.84
C THR A 212 20.86 31.99 4.16
N HIS A 213 21.64 33.08 4.15
CA HIS A 213 23.01 33.08 3.64
C HIS A 213 24.00 32.26 4.48
N THR A 214 23.72 32.10 5.78
CA THR A 214 24.60 31.33 6.69
C THR A 214 24.43 29.81 6.50
N VAL A 215 23.26 29.36 6.02
CA VAL A 215 22.94 27.94 5.83
C VAL A 215 23.22 27.45 4.40
N GLN A 216 23.31 28.36 3.43
CA GLN A 216 23.78 28.04 2.09
C GLN A 216 25.31 27.90 2.10
N VAL A 217 25.78 26.68 2.38
CA VAL A 217 27.19 26.26 2.19
C VAL A 217 27.42 25.88 0.73
#